data_AF-A0A4V1LRS1-F1
#
_entry.id   AF-A0A4V1LRS1-F1
#
_cell.length_a   1.000
_cell.length_b   1.000
_cell.length_c   1.000
_cell.angle_alpha   90.00
_cell.angle_beta   90.00
_cell.angle_gamma   90.00
#
_symmetry.space_group_name_H-M   'P 1'
#
loop_
_entity.id
_entity.type
_entity.pdbx_description
1 polymer ?
#
loop_
_entity_poly.entity_id
_entity_poly.type
_entity_poly.pdbx_seq_one_letter_code
_entity_poly.pdbx_strand_id
1 'polypeptide(L)' 'MRDEYDFSKSVKNPYAKKVKKQISIKIEVDTINYFKELAAKSGIPYQNLINSYLTDCAKKNIEPDLKWA' A
#
# COMPACT_ATOMS: atom_id res chain seq x y z
N MET A 1 -34.82 10.20 -5.04
CA MET A 1 -33.47 10.81 -5.01
C MET A 1 -33.68 12.29 -5.29
N ARG A 2 -33.00 13.22 -4.59
CA ARG A 2 -33.17 14.66 -4.88
C ARG A 2 -32.47 15.02 -6.18
N ASP A 3 -33.10 15.86 -6.99
CA ASP A 3 -32.59 16.32 -8.28
C ASP A 3 -31.34 17.20 -8.14
N GLU A 4 -31.24 18.00 -7.08
CA GLU A 4 -30.08 18.85 -6.83
C GLU A 4 -29.65 18.86 -5.36
N TYR A 5 -28.35 18.84 -5.15
CA TYR A 5 -27.70 18.95 -3.85
C TYR A 5 -26.84 20.22 -3.83
N ASP A 6 -27.12 21.11 -2.89
CA ASP A 6 -26.33 22.32 -2.67
C ASP A 6 -25.11 21.99 -1.79
N PHE A 7 -23.92 22.05 -2.39
CA PHE A 7 -22.65 21.78 -1.73
C PHE A 7 -21.92 23.04 -1.24
N SER A 8 -22.54 24.22 -1.28
CA SER A 8 -21.89 25.51 -0.98
C SER A 8 -21.31 25.63 0.44
N LYS A 9 -21.81 24.81 1.38
CA LYS A 9 -21.31 24.73 2.77
C LYS A 9 -20.56 23.42 3.07
N SER A 10 -20.18 22.66 2.04
CA SER A 10 -19.55 21.35 2.23
C SER A 10 -18.10 21.47 2.68
N VAL A 11 -17.74 20.72 3.72
CA VAL A 11 -16.37 20.63 4.20
C VAL A 11 -15.60 19.60 3.36
N LYS A 12 -14.39 19.97 2.89
CA LYS A 12 -13.53 19.06 2.15
C LYS A 12 -13.23 17.83 3.00
N ASN A 13 -13.61 16.66 2.50
CA ASN A 13 -13.43 15.40 3.21
C ASN A 13 -11.93 15.22 3.61
N PRO A 14 -11.59 15.19 4.92
CA PRO A 14 -10.20 15.04 5.38
C PRO A 14 -9.58 13.69 4.96
N TYR A 15 -10.41 12.70 4.64
CA TYR A 15 -9.99 11.39 4.14
C TYR A 15 -9.69 11.38 2.64
N ALA A 16 -10.08 12.42 1.89
CA ALA A 16 -9.79 12.51 0.45
C ALA A 16 -8.29 12.63 0.13
N LYS A 17 -7.45 13.00 1.11
CA LYS A 17 -5.98 13.04 0.93
C LYS A 17 -5.32 11.67 1.06
N LYS A 18 -6.00 10.67 1.64
CA LYS A 18 -5.45 9.32 1.86
C LYS A 18 -5.96 8.31 0.84
N VAL A 19 -6.20 8.75 -0.39
CA VAL A 19 -6.57 7.84 -1.46
C VAL A 19 -5.35 6.98 -1.77
N LYS A 20 -5.49 5.66 -1.64
CA LYS A 20 -4.46 4.70 -2.05
C LYS A 20 -4.19 4.91 -3.54
N LYS A 21 -2.95 5.27 -3.88
CA LYS A 21 -2.53 5.38 -5.28
C LYS A 21 -2.26 3.97 -5.79
N GLN A 22 -3.01 3.52 -6.79
CA GLN A 22 -2.71 2.29 -7.49
C GLN A 22 -1.44 2.50 -8.32
N ILE A 23 -0.43 1.65 -8.11
CA ILE A 23 0.84 1.67 -8.83
C ILE A 23 1.17 0.26 -9.29
N SER A 24 1.85 0.16 -10.43
CA SER A 24 2.42 -1.09 -10.92
C SER A 24 3.90 -1.14 -10.52
N ILE A 25 4.29 -2.17 -9.80
CA ILE A 25 5.68 -2.42 -9.38
C ILE A 25 6.11 -3.77 -9.97
N LYS A 26 7.30 -3.83 -10.56
CA LYS A 26 7.92 -5.10 -10.96
C LYS A 26 8.59 -5.72 -9.74
N ILE A 27 8.27 -6.97 -9.46
CA ILE A 27 8.80 -7.73 -8.34
C ILE A 27 9.18 -9.12 -8.86
N GLU A 28 10.31 -9.65 -8.42
CA GLU A 28 10.76 -11.00 -8.75
C GLU A 28 9.74 -12.06 -8.26
N VAL A 29 9.61 -13.14 -9.03
CA VAL A 29 8.64 -14.21 -8.77
C VAL A 29 8.87 -14.85 -7.40
N ASP A 30 10.13 -15.07 -7.03
CA ASP A 30 10.50 -15.67 -5.74
C ASP A 30 10.10 -14.79 -4.55
N THR A 31 10.22 -13.46 -4.69
CA THR A 31 9.77 -12.53 -3.65
C THR A 31 8.25 -12.58 -3.50
N ILE A 32 7.50 -12.64 -4.61
CA ILE A 32 6.04 -12.79 -4.55
C ILE A 32 5.66 -14.10 -3.85
N ASN A 33 6.34 -15.20 -4.17
CA ASN A 33 6.07 -16.50 -3.56
C ASN A 33 6.32 -16.49 -2.05
N TYR A 34 7.43 -15.90 -1.60
CA TYR A 34 7.73 -15.71 -0.18
C TYR A 34 6.57 -14.99 0.56
N PHE A 35 6.07 -13.88 0.01
CA PHE A 35 4.96 -13.15 0.64
C PHE A 35 3.63 -13.89 0.55
N LYS A 36 3.40 -14.75 -0.46
CA LYS A 36 2.22 -15.63 -0.52
C LYS A 36 2.23 -16.69 0.58
N GLU A 37 3.38 -17.30 0.84
CA GLU A 37 3.52 -18.26 1.95
C GLU A 37 3.34 -17.57 3.30
N LEU A 38 3.87 -16.36 3.45
CA LEU A 38 3.68 -15.56 4.66
C LEU A 38 2.20 -15.15 4.86
N ALA A 39 1.51 -14.79 3.77
CA ALA A 39 0.09 -14.49 3.76
C ALA A 39 -0.76 -15.68 4.20
N ALA A 40 -0.43 -16.89 3.73
CA ALA A 40 -1.12 -18.12 4.13
C ALA A 40 -1.06 -18.38 5.65
N LYS A 41 0.05 -17.99 6.29
CA LYS A 41 0.24 -18.12 7.75
C LYS A 41 -0.44 -17.01 8.55
N SER A 42 -0.40 -15.78 8.04
CA SER A 42 -0.89 -14.60 8.76
C SER A 42 -2.36 -14.28 8.53
N GLY A 43 -3.01 -14.86 7.51
CA GLY A 43 -4.37 -14.53 7.10
C GLY A 43 -4.51 -13.14 6.44
N ILE A 44 -3.40 -12.44 6.19
CA ILE A 44 -3.37 -11.12 5.55
C ILE A 44 -2.99 -11.29 4.09
N PRO A 45 -3.66 -10.64 3.12
CA PRO A 45 -3.29 -10.70 1.71
C PRO A 45 -1.83 -10.32 1.46
N TYR A 46 -1.13 -11.07 0.61
CA TYR A 46 0.30 -10.84 0.31
C TYR A 46 0.60 -9.41 -0.17
N GLN A 47 -0.32 -8.80 -0.93
CA GLN A 47 -0.18 -7.40 -1.38
C GLN A 47 -0.15 -6.41 -0.22
N ASN A 48 -0.98 -6.64 0.81
CA ASN A 48 -1.01 -5.81 2.00
C ASN A 48 0.27 -6.01 2.83
N LEU A 49 0.77 -7.24 2.92
CA LEU A 49 2.04 -7.54 3.59
C LEU A 49 3.21 -6.83 2.91
N ILE A 50 3.34 -6.92 1.59
CA ILE A 50 4.38 -6.22 0.82
C ILE A 50 4.33 -4.72 1.11
N ASN A 51 3.15 -4.11 0.98
CA ASN A 51 3.01 -2.68 1.23
C ASN A 51 3.34 -2.29 2.68
N SER A 52 2.91 -3.10 3.66
CA SER A 52 3.21 -2.87 5.07
C SER A 52 4.71 -2.97 5.34
N TYR A 53 5.39 -3.94 4.75
CA TYR A 53 6.83 -4.13 4.91
C TYR A 53 7.62 -2.96 4.32
N LEU A 54 7.28 -2.54 3.10
CA LEU A 54 7.91 -1.36 2.47
C LEU A 54 7.69 -0.08 3.29
N THR A 55 6.49 0.07 3.86
CA THR A 55 6.18 1.20 4.74
C THR A 55 7.01 1.17 6.01
N ASP A 56 7.21 0.00 6.61
CA ASP A 56 8.03 -0.17 7.81
C ASP A 56 9.51 0.09 7.52
N CYS A 57 10.03 -0.40 6.39
CA CYS A 57 11.40 -0.10 5.94
C CYS A 57 11.62 1.42 5.80
N ALA A 58 10.68 2.13 5.16
CA ALA A 58 10.76 3.58 5.01
C ALA A 58 10.71 4.31 6.37
N LYS A 59 9.82 3.88 7.28
CA LYS A 59 9.74 4.47 8.63
C LYS A 59 11.02 4.28 9.44
N LYS A 60 11.70 3.15 9.25
CA LYS A 60 12.95 2.81 9.93
C LYS A 60 14.19 3.38 9.24
N ASN A 61 14.03 4.11 8.12
CA ASN A 61 15.13 4.58 7.27
C ASN A 61 16.13 3.47 6.93
N ILE A 62 15.62 2.27 6.61
CA ILE A 62 16.47 1.16 6.19
C ILE A 62 16.95 1.45 4.78
N GLU A 63 18.25 1.70 4.65
CA GLU A 63 18.90 1.83 3.35
C GLU A 63 19.22 0.44 2.78
N PRO A 64 18.97 0.19 1.49
CA PRO A 64 19.34 -1.07 0.86
C PRO A 64 20.86 -1.20 0.81
N ASP A 65 21.38 -2.38 1.13
CA ASP A 65 22.79 -2.68 0.89
C ASP A 65 22.98 -2.88 -0.62
N LEU A 66 23.65 -1.92 -1.27
CA LEU A 66 23.85 -1.88 -2.72
C LEU A 66 25.06 -2.73 -3.16
N LYS A 67 25.45 -3.75 -2.38
CA LYS A 67 26.52 -4.66 -2.79
C LYS A 67 25.99 -5.63 -3.85
N TRP A 68 25.96 -5.15 -5.09
CA TRP A 68 25.84 -6.00 -6.25
C TRP A 68 27.22 -6.61 -6.51
N ALA A 69 27.37 -7.90 -6.20
CA ALA A 69 28.51 -8.72 -6.61
C ALA A 69 28.10 -9.61 -7.78
#